data_AF-A0A7W1HRY6-F1
#
_entry.id   AF-A0A7W1HRY6-F1
#
_cell.length_a   1.000
_cell.length_b   1.000
_cell.length_c   1.000
_cell.angle_alpha   90.00
_cell.angle_beta   90.00
_cell.angle_gamma   90.00
#
_symmetry.space_group_name_H-M   'P 1'
#
loop_
_entity.id
_entity.type
_entity.pdbx_description
1 polymer ?
#
loop_
_entity_poly.entity_id
_entity_poly.type
_entity_poly.pdbx_seq_one_letter_code
_entity_poly.pdbx_strand_id
1 'polypeptide(L)'
;MSTVPNDNAYDDLAQRAAQDFPRAWVPSEQDPTIVGEFRRLEAGTTAYGPARIVVIRTQDGAERSIWLFHAVLRNEFGRVRPRVGELVAVRYLGRKQGAAGQSYSAYRVVAQRDEGAPDWDALDSPEGIGDEGDWGAVGP
;
A
#
# COMPACT_ATOMS: atom_id res chain seq x y z
N MET A 1 -42.06 -12.33 12.15
CA MET A 1 -40.82 -13.07 11.87
C MET A 1 -39.66 -12.11 12.10
N SER A 2 -39.16 -12.05 13.33
CA SER A 2 -37.96 -11.28 13.66
C SER A 2 -36.76 -12.20 13.57
N THR A 3 -35.88 -11.96 12.61
CA THR A 3 -34.58 -12.64 12.53
C THR A 3 -33.78 -12.20 13.74
N VAL A 4 -33.60 -13.10 14.70
CA VAL A 4 -32.64 -12.91 15.80
C VAL A 4 -31.26 -12.75 15.15
N PRO A 5 -30.52 -11.66 15.40
CA PRO A 5 -29.16 -11.54 14.88
C PRO A 5 -28.34 -12.74 15.40
N ASN A 6 -27.64 -13.40 14.48
CA ASN A 6 -26.82 -14.59 14.72
C ASN A 6 -25.86 -14.34 15.90
N ASP A 7 -25.98 -15.10 17.00
CA ASP A 7 -25.18 -14.92 18.23
C ASP A 7 -23.67 -14.81 17.94
N ASN A 8 -23.18 -15.55 16.94
CA ASN A 8 -21.79 -15.51 16.48
C ASN A 8 -21.33 -14.13 15.97
N ALA A 9 -22.22 -13.35 15.34
CA ALA A 9 -21.87 -12.03 14.83
C ALA A 9 -21.73 -11.01 15.97
N TYR A 10 -22.50 -11.17 17.05
CA TYR A 10 -22.41 -10.31 18.22
C TYR A 10 -21.11 -10.58 18.99
N ASP A 11 -20.78 -11.85 19.20
CA ASP A 11 -19.54 -12.26 19.86
C ASP A 11 -18.30 -11.84 19.05
N ASP A 12 -18.33 -11.99 17.71
CA ASP A 12 -17.26 -11.51 16.82
C ASP A 12 -17.02 -10.00 16.94
N LEU A 13 -18.09 -9.21 17.06
CA LEU A 13 -18.00 -7.75 17.21
C LEU A 13 -17.50 -7.36 18.60
N ALA A 14 -17.98 -8.01 19.66
CA ALA A 14 -17.53 -7.79 21.03
C ALA A 14 -16.04 -8.16 21.20
N GLN A 15 -15.60 -9.25 20.57
CA GLN A 15 -14.21 -9.69 20.61
C GLN A 15 -13.28 -8.74 19.84
N ARG A 16 -13.71 -8.21 18.68
CA ARG A 16 -12.95 -7.17 17.96
C ARG A 16 -12.83 -5.87 18.76
N ALA A 17 -13.89 -5.49 19.48
CA ALA A 17 -13.88 -4.30 20.33
C ALA A 17 -12.94 -4.46 21.55
N ALA A 18 -12.73 -5.68 22.03
CA ALA A 18 -11.88 -5.99 23.17
C ALA A 18 -10.41 -6.29 22.81
N GLN A 19 -10.08 -6.41 21.52
CA GLN A 19 -8.73 -6.81 21.09
C GLN A 19 -7.74 -5.64 21.06
N ASP A 20 -6.59 -5.84 21.72
CA ASP A 20 -5.35 -5.12 21.42
C ASP A 20 -4.95 -5.36 19.95
N PHE A 21 -4.46 -4.32 19.28
CA PHE A 21 -4.00 -4.45 17.89
C PHE A 21 -2.86 -5.49 17.78
N PRO A 22 -2.80 -6.27 16.68
CA PRO A 22 -1.69 -7.20 16.46
C PRO A 22 -0.33 -6.50 16.53
N ARG A 23 0.74 -7.26 16.77
CA ARG A 23 2.10 -6.70 16.91
C ARG A 23 2.44 -5.76 15.75
N ALA A 24 2.77 -4.51 16.09
CA ALA A 24 3.12 -3.51 15.10
C ALA A 24 4.37 -3.89 14.31
N TRP A 25 4.36 -3.57 13.02
CA TRP A 25 5.55 -3.51 12.20
C TRP A 25 6.18 -2.13 12.34
N VAL A 26 7.46 -2.11 12.72
CA VAL A 26 8.27 -0.91 12.84
C VAL A 26 9.32 -0.97 11.74
N PRO A 27 9.20 -0.18 10.66
CA PRO A 27 10.15 -0.22 9.56
C PRO A 27 11.54 0.22 10.03
N SER A 28 12.56 -0.52 9.61
CA SER A 28 13.97 -0.17 9.82
C SER A 28 14.78 -0.47 8.56
N GLU A 29 16.06 -0.09 8.54
CA GLU A 29 16.95 -0.45 7.42
C GLU A 29 17.23 -1.96 7.37
N GLN A 30 17.17 -2.64 8.52
CA GLN A 30 17.42 -4.07 8.67
C GLN A 30 16.17 -4.92 8.35
N ASP A 31 14.99 -4.34 8.55
CA ASP A 31 13.69 -4.93 8.21
C ASP A 31 12.82 -3.89 7.48
N PRO A 32 13.17 -3.56 6.21
CA PRO A 32 12.52 -2.47 5.50
C PRO A 32 11.22 -2.90 4.82
N THR A 33 10.89 -4.20 4.79
CA THR A 33 9.79 -4.70 3.97
C THR A 33 8.91 -5.65 4.76
N ILE A 34 7.60 -5.46 4.69
CA ILE A 34 6.62 -6.42 5.17
C ILE A 34 5.66 -6.80 4.05
N VAL A 35 5.32 -8.09 3.95
CA VAL A 35 4.41 -8.63 2.94
C VAL A 35 3.37 -9.50 3.64
N GLY A 36 2.11 -9.34 3.24
CA GLY A 36 1.03 -10.17 3.77
C GLY A 36 -0.29 -9.92 3.07
N GLU A 37 -1.26 -10.77 3.37
CA GLU A 37 -2.64 -10.65 2.92
C GLU A 37 -3.33 -9.52 3.68
N PHE A 38 -3.95 -8.58 2.97
CA PHE A 38 -4.74 -7.51 3.56
C PHE A 38 -6.00 -8.07 4.23
N ARG A 39 -6.16 -7.79 5.53
CA ARG A 39 -7.29 -8.29 6.32
C ARG A 39 -8.31 -7.20 6.60
N ARG A 40 -7.87 -6.02 7.04
CA ARG A 40 -8.76 -4.92 7.42
C ARG A 40 -8.03 -3.58 7.56
N LEU A 41 -8.82 -2.51 7.48
CA LEU A 41 -8.44 -1.13 7.78
C LEU A 41 -9.31 -0.63 8.94
N GLU A 42 -8.68 -0.22 10.03
CA GLU A 42 -9.36 0.19 11.25
C GLU A 42 -8.89 1.57 11.71
N ALA A 43 -9.61 2.15 12.67
CA ALA A 43 -9.18 3.33 13.40
C ALA A 43 -8.74 2.91 14.80
N GLY A 44 -7.60 3.42 15.26
CA GLY A 44 -7.14 3.30 16.63
C GLY A 44 -6.82 4.67 17.23
N THR A 45 -6.80 4.74 18.56
CA THR A 45 -6.43 5.96 19.28
C THR A 45 -5.00 5.85 19.77
N THR A 46 -4.21 6.92 19.60
CA THR A 46 -2.86 7.03 20.16
C THR A 46 -2.76 8.24 21.08
N ALA A 47 -1.64 8.37 21.78
CA ALA A 47 -1.30 9.58 22.55
C ALA A 47 -1.31 10.87 21.70
N TYR A 48 -1.20 10.75 20.37
CA TYR A 48 -1.16 11.87 19.43
C TYR A 48 -2.47 12.05 18.64
N GLY A 49 -3.51 11.30 19.00
CA GLY A 49 -4.82 11.34 18.34
C GLY A 49 -5.14 10.08 17.52
N PRO A 50 -6.23 10.12 16.73
CA PRO A 50 -6.70 8.97 15.96
C PRO A 50 -5.75 8.65 14.81
N ALA A 51 -5.50 7.36 14.59
CA ALA A 51 -4.67 6.85 13.50
C ALA A 51 -5.39 5.73 12.76
N ARG A 52 -5.08 5.59 11.46
CA ARG A 52 -5.54 4.46 10.65
C ARG A 52 -4.54 3.32 10.75
N ILE A 53 -5.05 2.10 10.87
CA ILE A 53 -4.25 0.90 11.08
C ILE A 53 -4.65 -0.12 10.02
N VAL A 54 -3.66 -0.58 9.26
CA VAL A 54 -3.84 -1.69 8.32
C VAL A 54 -3.37 -2.96 9.01
N VAL A 55 -4.21 -4.00 8.99
CA VAL A 55 -3.79 -5.32 9.46
C VAL A 55 -3.58 -6.24 8.27
N ILE A 56 -2.44 -6.90 8.28
CA ILE A 56 -2.09 -7.93 7.30
C ILE A 56 -1.80 -9.25 8.00
N ARG A 57 -1.99 -10.36 7.29
CA ARG A 57 -1.55 -11.69 7.68
C ARG A 57 -0.29 -12.07 6.90
N THR A 58 0.83 -12.24 7.59
CA THR A 58 2.12 -12.63 6.99
C THR A 58 2.13 -14.11 6.62
N GLN A 59 3.15 -14.54 5.86
CA GLN A 59 3.25 -15.93 5.34
C GLN A 59 3.33 -17.00 6.44
N ASP A 60 3.90 -16.64 7.59
CA ASP A 60 3.94 -17.47 8.81
C ASP A 60 2.58 -17.57 9.53
N GLY A 61 1.53 -16.93 9.00
CA GLY A 61 0.19 -16.91 9.56
C GLY A 61 -0.01 -15.86 10.66
N ALA A 62 1.02 -15.10 11.05
CA ALA A 62 0.90 -14.08 12.07
C ALA A 62 0.15 -12.84 11.54
N GLU A 63 -0.66 -12.20 12.39
CA GLU A 63 -1.20 -10.87 12.08
C GLU A 63 -0.22 -9.77 12.51
N ARG A 64 -0.01 -8.79 11.63
CA ARG A 64 0.82 -7.61 11.89
C ARG A 64 0.04 -6.35 11.62
N SER A 65 0.20 -5.36 12.49
CA SER A 65 -0.40 -4.03 12.31
C SER A 65 0.59 -3.06 11.67
N ILE A 66 0.11 -2.27 10.72
CA ILE A 66 0.84 -1.19 10.05
C ILE A 66 0.12 0.10 10.40
N TRP A 67 0.75 0.90 11.26
CA TRP A 67 0.21 2.16 11.72
C TRP A 67 0.53 3.27 10.72
N LEU A 68 -0.49 3.89 10.15
CA LEU A 68 -0.33 4.85 9.07
C LEU A 68 -0.01 6.26 9.59
N PHE A 69 1.05 6.41 10.39
CA PHE A 69 1.47 7.69 10.97
C PHE A 69 2.08 8.64 9.93
N HIS A 70 2.79 8.10 8.94
CA HIS A 70 3.45 8.89 7.93
C HIS A 70 2.50 9.23 6.77
N ALA A 71 2.46 10.50 6.38
CA ALA A 71 1.58 10.98 5.32
C ALA A 71 1.80 10.24 3.98
N VAL A 72 3.06 9.99 3.61
CA VAL A 72 3.39 9.22 2.39
C VAL A 72 2.82 7.81 2.44
N LEU A 73 2.92 7.13 3.58
CA LEU A 73 2.38 5.78 3.74
C LEU A 73 0.84 5.77 3.65
N ARG A 74 0.16 6.75 4.27
CA ARG A 74 -1.29 6.93 4.12
C ARG A 74 -1.69 7.12 2.67
N ASN A 75 -0.98 8.00 1.95
CA ASN A 75 -1.28 8.31 0.56
C ASN A 75 -1.08 7.09 -0.34
N GLU A 76 -0.01 6.32 -0.12
CA GLU A 76 0.24 5.09 -0.86
C GLU A 76 -0.89 4.07 -0.66
N PHE A 77 -1.33 3.81 0.58
CA PHE A 77 -2.49 2.94 0.83
C PHE A 77 -3.78 3.51 0.24
N GLY A 78 -3.99 4.82 0.29
CA GLY A 78 -5.15 5.50 -0.29
C GLY A 78 -5.20 5.44 -1.82
N ARG A 79 -4.03 5.33 -2.48
CA ARG A 79 -3.88 5.11 -3.92
C ARG A 79 -4.09 3.65 -4.29
N VAL A 80 -3.41 2.75 -3.57
CA VAL A 80 -3.43 1.31 -3.86
C VAL A 80 -4.81 0.73 -3.59
N ARG A 81 -5.44 1.04 -2.44
CA ARG A 81 -6.77 0.53 -2.04
C ARG A 81 -6.87 -1.00 -2.14
N PRO A 82 -6.08 -1.76 -1.37
CA PRO A 82 -6.17 -3.22 -1.38
C PRO A 82 -7.56 -3.69 -0.90
N ARG A 83 -8.03 -4.79 -1.48
CA ARG A 83 -9.24 -5.50 -1.08
C ARG A 83 -8.86 -6.60 -0.09
N VAL A 84 -9.81 -6.95 0.78
CA VAL A 84 -9.61 -8.05 1.75
C VAL A 84 -9.28 -9.32 0.99
N GLY A 85 -8.21 -10.00 1.40
CA GLY A 85 -7.70 -11.21 0.74
C GLY A 85 -6.58 -10.97 -0.27
N GLU A 86 -6.28 -9.73 -0.67
CA GLU A 86 -5.19 -9.45 -1.61
C GLU A 86 -3.84 -9.40 -0.90
N LEU A 87 -2.79 -9.88 -1.57
CA LEU A 87 -1.41 -9.70 -1.09
C LEU A 87 -0.99 -8.24 -1.23
N VAL A 88 -0.36 -7.70 -0.19
CA VAL A 88 0.19 -6.35 -0.15
C VAL A 88 1.63 -6.41 0.31
N ALA A 89 2.51 -5.68 -0.38
CA ALA A 89 3.87 -5.42 0.04
C ALA A 89 4.03 -3.94 0.41
N VAL A 90 4.60 -3.69 1.59
CA VAL A 90 4.97 -2.36 2.05
C VAL A 90 6.47 -2.31 2.24
N ARG A 91 7.13 -1.37 1.57
CA ARG A 91 8.57 -1.15 1.68
C ARG A 91 8.88 0.25 2.17
N TYR A 92 9.69 0.35 3.20
CA TYR A 92 10.34 1.57 3.65
C TYR A 92 11.57 1.86 2.78
N LEU A 93 11.65 3.10 2.29
CA LEU A 93 12.70 3.57 1.37
C LEU A 93 13.70 4.50 2.06
N GLY A 94 13.69 4.53 3.40
CA GLY A 94 14.51 5.46 4.17
C GLY A 94 13.91 6.86 4.26
N ARG A 95 14.68 7.78 4.85
CA ARG A 95 14.33 9.21 4.89
C ARG A 95 14.79 9.90 3.61
N LYS A 96 13.93 10.74 3.04
CA LYS A 96 14.24 11.59 1.88
C LYS A 96 14.10 13.06 2.24
N GLN A 97 14.83 13.93 1.56
CA GLN A 97 14.59 15.37 1.61
C GLN A 97 13.49 15.76 0.63
N GLY A 98 12.56 16.60 1.11
CA GLY A 98 11.60 17.30 0.27
C GLY A 98 12.19 18.56 -0.35
N ALA A 99 11.49 19.11 -1.34
CA ALA A 99 11.92 20.31 -2.07
C ALA A 99 12.16 21.54 -1.16
N ALA A 100 11.44 21.63 -0.04
CA ALA A 100 11.59 22.69 0.96
C ALA A 100 12.58 22.32 2.10
N GLY A 101 13.46 21.34 1.89
CA GLY A 101 14.47 20.90 2.88
C GLY A 101 13.94 20.01 4.02
N GLN A 102 12.63 19.83 4.14
CA GLN A 102 12.01 18.99 5.17
C GLN A 102 12.26 17.50 4.89
N SER A 103 12.78 16.75 5.87
CA SER A 103 12.95 15.30 5.72
C SER A 103 11.65 14.55 5.98
N TYR A 104 11.35 13.53 5.19
CA TYR A 104 10.19 12.66 5.37
C TYR A 104 10.53 11.18 5.20
N SER A 105 9.75 10.32 5.84
CA SER A 105 9.86 8.87 5.70
C SER A 105 9.20 8.42 4.39
N ALA A 106 9.99 7.87 3.46
CA ALA A 106 9.50 7.46 2.14
C ALA A 106 9.07 5.98 2.14
N TYR A 107 7.98 5.69 1.43
CA TYR A 107 7.40 4.35 1.34
C TYR A 107 7.00 4.02 -0.09
N ARG A 108 6.89 2.72 -0.37
CA ARG A 108 6.19 2.18 -1.53
C ARG A 108 5.21 1.10 -1.06
N VAL A 109 3.99 1.15 -1.56
CA VAL A 109 2.98 0.11 -1.35
C VAL A 109 2.58 -0.47 -2.69
N VAL A 110 2.49 -1.80 -2.77
CA VAL A 110 2.00 -2.53 -3.94
C VAL A 110 0.99 -3.56 -3.47
N ALA A 111 -0.12 -3.70 -4.17
CA ALA A 111 -1.05 -4.81 -3.98
C ALA A 111 -0.98 -5.72 -5.21
N GLN A 112 -1.17 -7.02 -5.00
CA GLN A 112 -1.39 -7.95 -6.08
C GLN A 112 -2.69 -7.57 -6.79
N ARG A 113 -2.57 -7.31 -8.09
CA ARG A 113 -3.68 -7.05 -9.00
C ARG A 113 -3.65 -8.14 -10.06
N ASP A 114 -4.82 -8.63 -10.43
CA ASP A 114 -4.97 -9.37 -11.68
C ASP A 114 -4.90 -8.33 -12.81
N GLU A 115 -3.70 -7.84 -13.11
CA GLU A 115 -3.45 -7.06 -14.32
C GLU A 115 -3.35 -8.01 -15.50
N GLY A 116 -3.94 -7.62 -16.63
CA GLY A 116 -3.84 -8.37 -17.89
C GLY A 116 -2.37 -8.55 -18.31
N ALA A 117 -2.13 -9.44 -19.27
CA ALA A 117 -0.78 -9.67 -19.78
C ALA A 117 -0.11 -8.33 -20.16
N PRO A 118 1.15 -8.11 -19.77
CA PRO A 118 1.88 -6.92 -20.18
C PRO A 118 1.92 -6.82 -21.70
N ASP A 119 1.74 -5.61 -22.23
CA ASP A 119 1.98 -5.33 -23.64
C ASP A 119 3.50 -5.25 -23.88
N TRP A 120 4.10 -6.39 -24.22
CA TRP A 120 5.53 -6.50 -24.48
C TRP A 120 5.93 -5.84 -25.82
N ASP A 121 4.98 -5.67 -26.75
CA ASP A 121 5.24 -5.05 -28.06
C ASP A 121 5.52 -3.53 -27.93
N ALA A 122 5.08 -2.92 -26.83
CA ALA A 122 5.40 -1.52 -26.50
C ALA A 122 6.89 -1.28 -26.14
N LEU A 123 7.66 -2.32 -25.81
CA LEU A 123 9.09 -2.19 -25.50
C LEU A 123 9.97 -2.08 -26.76
N ASP A 124 9.53 -2.69 -27.86
CA ASP A 124 10.28 -2.77 -29.12
C ASP A 124 9.92 -1.65 -30.11
N SER A 125 9.01 -0.76 -29.73
CA SER A 125 8.61 0.38 -30.56
C SER A 125 9.68 1.49 -30.51
N PRO A 126 10.36 1.80 -31.63
CA PRO A 126 11.39 2.85 -31.70
C PRO A 126 10.78 4.26 -31.81
N GLU A 127 9.79 4.60 -30.99
CA GLU A 127 9.27 5.96 -30.96
C GLU A 127 10.08 6.80 -29.95
N GLY A 128 11.11 7.49 -30.45
CA GLY A 128 11.85 8.44 -29.61
C GLY A 128 13.20 8.97 -30.10
N ILE A 129 13.53 8.96 -31.39
CA ILE A 129 14.57 9.84 -31.94
C ILE A 129 13.97 10.52 -33.17
N GLY A 130 13.65 11.81 -33.04
CA GLY A 130 13.10 12.61 -34.13
C GLY A 130 14.05 12.63 -35.32
N ASP A 131 13.58 12.14 -36.46
CA ASP A 131 14.21 12.33 -37.76
C ASP A 131 13.85 13.75 -38.23
N GLU A 132 14.67 14.71 -37.80
CA GLU A 132 14.68 16.07 -38.34
C GLU A 132 15.41 16.02 -39.69
N GLY A 133 14.62 15.85 -40.76
CA GLY A 133 15.13 15.59 -42.11
C GLY A 133 14.28 16.18 -43.23
N ASP A 134 13.65 17.34 -43.01
CA ASP A 134 13.08 18.15 -44.10
C ASP A 134 14.21 18.91 -44.81
N TRP A 135 14.96 18.20 -45.66
CA TRP A 135 15.76 18.82 -46.73
C TRP A 135 14.98 18.73 -48.03
N GLY A 136 13.98 19.59 -48.16
CA GLY A 136 13.32 19.88 -49.43
C GLY A 136 14.35 20.32 -50.47
N ALA A 137 14.65 19.40 -51.39
CA ALA A 137 15.46 19.64 -52.57
C ALA A 137 14.88 20.80 -53.39
N VAL A 138 15.67 21.86 -53.56
CA VAL A 138 15.47 22.83 -54.62
C VAL A 138 16.23 22.32 -55.84
N GLY A 139 15.51 22.13 -56.94
CA GLY A 139 16.10 21.99 -58.27
C GLY A 139 15.05 22.28 -59.34
N PRO A 140 15.43 22.42 -60.62
CA PRO A 140 16.77 22.71 -61.16
C PRO A 140 17.07 24.21 -61.30
#